data_AF-A0A9D0YLU7-F1
#
_entry.id   AF-A0A9D0YLU7-F1
#
_cell.length_a   1.000
_cell.length_b   1.000
_cell.length_c   1.000
_cell.angle_alpha   90.00
_cell.angle_beta   90.00
_cell.angle_gamma   90.00
#
_symmetry.space_group_name_H-M   'P 1'
#
loop_
_entity.id
_entity.type
_entity.pdbx_description
1 polymer ?
#
loop_
_entity_poly.entity_id
_entity_poly.type
_entity_poly.pdbx_seq_one_letter_code
_entity_poly.pdbx_strand_id
1 'polypeptide(L)'
;MIDISNKKIYFSGVGELINKSELEKYMSQQNVEFIPNIDDAELIVEGNLTPPNISDMIYKKQLDGIPIVSIEELEIDFSSNFKIASVLMA
;
A
#
# COMPACT_ATOMS: atom_id res chain seq x y z
N MET A 1 -3.36 8.83 9.20
CA MET A 1 -3.88 7.45 9.27
C MET A 1 -4.52 7.16 7.93
N ILE A 2 -3.86 6.32 7.13
CA ILE A 2 -4.31 6.00 5.77
C ILE A 2 -5.38 4.92 5.92
N ASP A 3 -6.61 5.20 5.46
CA ASP A 3 -7.68 4.21 5.49
C ASP A 3 -7.59 3.32 4.24
N ILE A 4 -7.05 2.12 4.45
CA ILE A 4 -6.95 1.06 3.45
C ILE A 4 -7.99 -0.06 3.65
N SER A 5 -8.80 0.00 4.71
CA SER A 5 -9.66 -1.12 5.10
C SER A 5 -10.77 -1.39 4.09
N ASN A 6 -11.03 -2.67 3.78
CA ASN A 6 -12.04 -3.11 2.81
C ASN A 6 -11.89 -2.53 1.39
N LYS A 7 -10.67 -2.21 0.95
CA LYS A 7 -10.41 -1.69 -0.41
C LYS A 7 -9.67 -2.70 -1.28
N LYS A 8 -9.92 -2.60 -2.59
CA LYS A 8 -9.10 -3.25 -3.61
C LYS A 8 -7.85 -2.43 -3.88
N ILE A 9 -6.69 -3.00 -3.60
CA ILE A 9 -5.41 -2.32 -3.70
C ILE A 9 -4.57 -2.91 -4.81
N TYR A 10 -4.12 -2.05 -5.72
CA TYR A 10 -3.08 -2.39 -6.67
C TYR A 10 -1.72 -1.98 -6.11
N PHE A 11 -0.76 -2.90 -6.15
CA PHE A 11 0.58 -2.69 -5.62
C PHE A 11 1.61 -2.74 -6.76
N SER A 12 2.45 -1.72 -6.84
CA SER A 12 3.56 -1.65 -7.78
C SER A 12 4.90 -1.40 -7.07
N GLY A 13 5.99 -1.95 -7.61
CA GLY A 13 7.34 -1.73 -7.12
C GLY A 13 7.72 -2.61 -5.92
N VAL A 14 8.63 -2.10 -5.09
CA VAL A 14 9.17 -2.76 -3.89
C VAL A 14 9.23 -1.78 -2.70
N GLY A 15 9.07 -2.31 -1.50
CA GLY A 15 9.34 -1.61 -0.24
C GLY A 15 10.80 -1.71 0.17
N GLU A 16 11.26 -0.77 1.00
CA GLU A 16 12.62 -0.79 1.56
C GLU A 16 12.66 -1.23 3.02
N LEU A 17 11.67 -0.83 3.82
CA LEU A 17 11.72 -1.01 5.27
C LEU A 17 10.99 -2.27 5.76
N ILE A 18 9.96 -2.72 5.03
CA ILE A 18 9.12 -3.84 5.41
C ILE A 18 9.15 -4.90 4.32
N ASN A 19 9.35 -6.15 4.74
CA ASN A 19 9.29 -7.27 3.84
C ASN A 19 7.87 -7.35 3.25
N LYS A 20 7.75 -7.45 1.92
CA LYS A 20 6.45 -7.46 1.22
C LYS A 20 5.43 -8.42 1.88
N SER A 21 5.89 -9.60 2.29
CA SER A 21 5.08 -10.61 2.97
C SER A 21 4.51 -10.16 4.33
N GLU A 22 5.17 -9.26 5.06
CA GLU A 22 4.66 -8.71 6.32
C GLU A 22 3.65 -7.59 6.07
N LEU A 23 3.90 -6.74 5.08
CA LEU A 23 2.95 -5.74 4.63
C LEU A 23 1.65 -6.40 4.14
N GLU A 24 1.76 -7.46 3.34
CA GLU A 24 0.62 -8.25 2.85
C GLU A 24 -0.19 -8.87 4.01
N LYS A 25 0.48 -9.35 5.07
CA LYS A 25 -0.19 -9.87 6.27
C LYS A 25 -0.94 -8.76 7.01
N TYR A 26 -0.33 -7.60 7.20
CA TYR A 26 -0.97 -6.45 7.85
C TYR A 26 -2.19 -5.96 7.07
N MET A 27 -2.06 -5.86 5.75
CA MET A 27 -3.17 -5.47 4.88
C MET A 27 -4.29 -6.53 4.87
N SER A 28 -3.93 -7.82 4.89
CA SER A 28 -4.92 -8.91 5.02
C SER A 28 -5.70 -8.83 6.34
N GLN A 29 -5.07 -8.39 7.44
CA GLN A 29 -5.76 -8.16 8.72
C GLN A 29 -6.79 -7.02 8.65
N GLN A 30 -6.62 -6.09 7.70
CA GLN A 30 -7.56 -4.99 7.43
C GLN A 30 -8.57 -5.32 6.32
N ASN A 31 -8.67 -6.60 5.94
CA ASN A 31 -9.59 -7.09 4.91
C ASN A 31 -9.37 -6.40 3.54
N VAL A 32 -8.11 -6.06 3.24
CA VAL A 32 -7.67 -5.54 1.94
C VAL A 32 -7.63 -6.67 0.92
N GLU A 33 -8.09 -6.39 -0.30
CA GLU A 33 -7.96 -7.30 -1.44
C GLU A 33 -6.84 -6.81 -2.36
N PHE A 34 -5.76 -7.59 -2.52
CA PHE A 34 -4.73 -7.29 -3.51
C PHE A 34 -5.16 -7.74 -4.89
N ILE A 35 -5.22 -6.81 -5.82
CA ILE A 35 -5.62 -7.08 -7.20
C ILE A 35 -4.42 -6.98 -8.16
N PRO A 36 -4.34 -7.85 -9.17
CA PRO A 36 -3.25 -7.82 -10.15
C PRO A 36 -3.45 -6.75 -11.23
N ASN A 37 -4.67 -6.21 -11.36
CA ASN A 37 -5.03 -5.24 -12.38
C ASN A 37 -5.23 -3.86 -11.76
N ILE A 38 -4.58 -2.84 -12.31
CA ILE A 38 -4.70 -1.46 -11.84
C ILE A 38 -6.06 -0.84 -12.17
N ASP A 39 -6.79 -1.38 -13.15
CA ASP A 39 -8.09 -0.82 -13.55
C ASP A 39 -9.20 -1.02 -12.52
N ASP A 40 -9.14 -2.10 -11.74
CA ASP A 40 -10.13 -2.43 -10.71
C ASP A 40 -9.74 -1.88 -9.32
N ALA A 41 -8.68 -1.06 -9.25
CA ALA A 41 -8.11 -0.57 -8.01
C ALA A 41 -8.95 0.56 -7.41
N GLU A 42 -9.21 0.49 -6.12
CA GLU A 42 -9.80 1.59 -5.35
C GLU A 42 -8.72 2.45 -4.69
N LEU A 43 -7.51 1.91 -4.55
CA LEU A 43 -6.32 2.61 -4.07
C LEU A 43 -5.08 1.99 -4.70
N ILE A 44 -4.11 2.83 -5.04
CA ILE A 44 -2.84 2.41 -5.62
C ILE A 44 -1.73 2.63 -4.61
N VAL A 45 -0.92 1.61 -4.40
CA VAL A 45 0.31 1.69 -3.62
C VAL A 45 1.50 1.72 -4.57
N GLU A 46 2.19 2.85 -4.62
CA GLU A 46 3.39 3.03 -5.42
C GLU A 46 4.64 2.80 -4.55
N GLY A 47 5.39 1.77 -4.88
CA GLY A 47 6.69 1.46 -4.29
C GLY A 47 7.86 1.89 -5.16
N ASN A 48 9.05 1.74 -4.58
CA ASN A 48 10.31 1.99 -5.28
C ASN A 48 10.49 1.03 -6.46
N LEU A 49 11.24 1.45 -7.48
CA LEU A 49 11.45 0.67 -8.71
C LEU A 49 10.15 0.28 -9.45
N THR A 50 9.09 1.07 -9.29
CA THR A 50 7.90 0.93 -10.15
C THR A 50 8.32 1.09 -11.62
N PRO A 51 7.97 0.13 -12.49
CA PRO A 51 8.31 0.22 -13.91
C PRO A 51 7.71 1.47 -14.55
N PRO A 52 8.42 2.16 -15.47
CA PRO A 52 7.93 3.41 -16.07
C PRO A 52 6.58 3.27 -16.77
N ASN A 53 6.33 2.12 -17.42
CA ASN A 53 5.06 1.82 -18.07
C ASN A 53 3.89 1.71 -17.08
N ILE A 54 4.16 1.35 -15.82
CA ILE A 54 3.16 1.31 -14.76
C ILE A 54 3.01 2.70 -14.14
N SER A 55 4.08 3.47 -13.95
CA SER A 55 3.99 4.86 -13.48
C SER A 55 3.09 5.72 -14.38
N ASP A 56 3.16 5.56 -15.71
CA ASP A 56 2.26 6.25 -16.64
C ASP A 56 0.78 5.86 -16.42
N MET A 57 0.51 4.61 -16.05
CA MET A 57 -0.84 4.14 -15.74
C MET A 57 -1.32 4.66 -14.38
N ILE A 58 -0.44 4.66 -13.38
CA ILE A 58 -0.70 5.22 -12.05
C ILE A 58 -1.07 6.71 -12.18
N TYR A 59 -0.30 7.48 -12.95
CA TYR A 59 -0.58 8.89 -13.19
C TYR A 59 -1.96 9.11 -13.83
N LYS A 60 -2.36 8.27 -14.79
CA LYS A 60 -3.71 8.33 -15.37
C LYS A 60 -4.79 8.06 -14.33
N LYS A 61 -4.62 7.04 -13.49
CA LYS A 61 -5.56 6.72 -12.41
C LYS A 61 -5.65 7.84 -11.37
N GLN A 62 -4.55 8.55 -11.12
CA GLN A 62 -4.57 9.75 -10.30
C GLN A 62 -5.52 10.82 -10.85
N LEU A 63 -5.44 11.06 -12.17
CA LEU A 63 -6.31 12.03 -12.86
C LEU A 63 -7.78 11.58 -12.84
N ASP A 64 -8.03 10.28 -12.85
CA ASP A 64 -9.36 9.68 -12.68
C ASP A 64 -9.90 9.77 -11.24
N GLY A 65 -9.09 10.29 -10.30
CA GLY A 65 -9.46 10.50 -8.90
C GLY A 65 -9.16 9.31 -7.99
N ILE A 66 -8.41 8.32 -8.46
CA ILE A 66 -8.00 7.18 -7.62
C ILE A 66 -6.86 7.62 -6.70
N PRO A 67 -6.98 7.41 -5.38
CA PRO A 67 -5.94 7.77 -4.44
C PRO A 67 -4.68 6.93 -4.64
N ILE A 68 -3.53 7.60 -4.61
CA ILE A 68 -2.21 6.97 -4.64
C ILE A 68 -1.53 7.24 -3.31
N VAL A 69 -0.89 6.20 -2.78
CA VAL A 69 -0.14 6.23 -1.53
C VAL A 69 1.23 5.64 -1.78
N SER A 70 2.28 6.28 -1.28
CA SER A 70 3.63 5.72 -1.38
C SER A 70 3.79 4.57 -0.38
N ILE A 71 4.52 3.51 -0.77
CA ILE A 71 4.78 2.40 0.14
C ILE A 71 5.52 2.86 1.40
N GLU A 72 6.41 3.84 1.29
CA GLU A 72 7.15 4.41 2.40
C GLU A 72 6.21 5.02 3.47
N GLU A 73 5.13 5.67 3.05
CA GLU A 73 4.13 6.23 3.97
C GLU A 73 3.37 5.13 4.72
N LEU A 74 3.05 4.03 4.03
CA LEU A 74 2.46 2.84 4.65
C LEU A 74 3.44 2.15 5.61
N GLU A 75 4.72 2.10 5.28
CA GLU A 75 5.76 1.53 6.14
C GLU A 75 5.96 2.36 7.41
N ILE A 76 5.87 3.69 7.31
CA ILE A 76 5.93 4.62 8.45
C ILE A 76 4.69 4.46 9.34
N ASP A 77 3.49 4.42 8.76
CA ASP A 77 2.23 4.22 9.50
C ASP A 77 2.21 2.84 10.18
N PHE A 78 2.66 1.79 9.48
CA PHE A 78 2.85 0.46 10.05
C PHE A 78 3.84 0.47 11.20
N SER A 79 5.05 1.00 11.00
CA SER A 79 6.10 1.03 12.03
C SER A 79 5.66 1.82 13.27
N SER A 80 4.85 2.86 13.09
CA SER A 80 4.28 3.65 14.18
C SER A 80 3.21 2.88 14.93
N ASN A 81 2.32 2.17 14.24
CA ASN A 81 1.32 1.30 14.86
C ASN A 81 1.96 0.08 15.55
N PHE A 82 3.02 -0.49 14.99
CA PHE A 82 3.75 -1.61 15.57
C PHE A 82 4.53 -1.22 16.83
N LYS A 83 5.12 -0.01 16.85
CA LYS A 83 5.74 0.55 18.07
C LYS A 83 4.74 0.71 19.22
N ILE A 84 3.51 1.13 18.92
CA ILE A 84 2.45 1.25 19.94
C ILE A 84 2.02 -0.14 20.43
N ALA A 85 1.86 -1.11 19.53
CA ALA A 85 1.52 -2.49 19.90
C ALA A 85 2.61 -3.17 20.75
N SER A 86 3.89 -2.90 20.48
CA SER A 86 5.02 -3.43 21.24
C SER A 86 5.11 -2.87 22.67
N VAL A 87 4.69 -1.61 22.89
CA VAL A 87 4.63 -1.00 24.23
C VAL A 87 3.42 -1.51 25.04
N LEU A 88 2.32 -1.90 24.39
CA LEU A 88 1.15 -2.48 25.05
C LEU A 88 1.32 -3.98 25.42
N MET A 89 2.34 -4.66 24.88
CA MET A 89 2.69 -6.04 25.21
C MET A 89 3.92 -6.17 26.14
N ALA A 90 4.36 -5.07 26.77
CA ALA A 90 5.45 -5.05 27.74
C ALA A 90 4.96 -4.96 29.19
#